data_AF-A0A8T5JPU6-F1
#
_entry.id   AF-A0A8T5JPU6-F1
#
_cell.length_a   1.000
_cell.length_b   1.000
_cell.length_c   1.000
_cell.angle_alpha   90.00
_cell.angle_beta   90.00
_cell.angle_gamma   90.00
#
_symmetry.space_group_name_H-M   'P 1'
#
loop_
_entity.id
_entity.type
_entity.pdbx_description
1 polymer ?
#
loop_
_entity_poly.entity_id
_entity_poly.type
_entity_poly.pdbx_seq_one_letter_code
_entity_poly.pdbx_strand_id
1 'polypeptide(L)'
;MLGLWTFYAVMLISFCGLYAGLAIGYIAKEELKPGKKYLQYLHDVVLTFFIGVMLYYFDIPMLITVLLAVPIFVLLQLVKDNNTIKPFVYIVMGVMLFLSETVAFRFFLMTGITIFLYGLPVGSLYLERNIEKKPSLNITDVALLHSIFLVVTVMVKFWGVVLTFT
;
A
#
# COMPACT_ATOMS: atom_id res chain seq x y z
N MET A 1 -23.96 5.25 1.55
CA MET A 1 -23.21 4.13 0.96
C MET A 1 -22.51 4.62 -0.29
N LEU A 2 -21.25 4.22 -0.46
CA LEU A 2 -20.48 4.49 -1.67
C LEU A 2 -21.11 3.73 -2.85
N GLY A 3 -21.18 4.35 -4.03
CA GLY A 3 -21.57 3.63 -5.23
C GLY A 3 -20.61 2.47 -5.48
N LEU A 4 -21.16 1.29 -5.81
CA LEU A 4 -20.40 0.07 -6.07
C LEU A 4 -19.26 0.31 -7.09
N TRP A 5 -19.56 1.07 -8.15
CA TRP A 5 -18.59 1.47 -9.17
C TRP A 5 -17.45 2.31 -8.63
N THR A 6 -17.75 3.29 -7.78
CA THR A 6 -16.73 4.14 -7.16
C THR A 6 -15.83 3.33 -6.23
N PHE A 7 -16.39 2.40 -5.47
CA PHE A 7 -15.61 1.48 -4.63
C PHE A 7 -14.60 0.68 -5.47
N TYR A 8 -15.06 0.04 -6.54
CA TYR A 8 -14.18 -0.75 -7.40
C TYR A 8 -13.14 0.11 -8.12
N ALA A 9 -13.52 1.30 -8.60
CA ALA A 9 -12.59 2.21 -9.24
C ALA A 9 -11.47 2.66 -8.27
N VAL A 10 -11.83 3.05 -7.05
CA VAL A 10 -10.83 3.44 -6.03
C VAL A 10 -9.94 2.27 -5.69
N MET A 11 -10.48 1.07 -5.50
CA MET A 11 -9.66 -0.13 -5.25
C MET A 11 -8.67 -0.38 -6.40
N LEU A 12 -9.13 -0.45 -7.64
CA LEU A 12 -8.26 -0.67 -8.79
C LEU A 12 -7.14 0.38 -8.86
N ILE A 13 -7.50 1.66 -8.79
CA ILE A 13 -6.54 2.76 -8.83
C ILE A 13 -5.55 2.67 -7.66
N SER A 14 -6.02 2.36 -6.45
CA SER A 14 -5.15 2.27 -5.26
C SER A 14 -4.05 1.22 -5.45
N PHE A 15 -4.39 0.04 -5.97
CA PHE A 15 -3.42 -1.04 -6.19
C PHE A 15 -2.59 -0.86 -7.48
N CYS A 16 -3.00 0.01 -8.42
CA CYS A 16 -2.19 0.34 -9.60
C CYS A 16 -0.84 0.99 -9.25
N GLY A 17 -0.69 1.57 -8.06
CA GLY A 17 0.57 2.21 -7.63
C GLY A 17 1.75 1.24 -7.63
N LEU A 18 1.53 -0.02 -7.27
CA LEU A 18 2.57 -1.06 -7.32
C LEU A 18 3.08 -1.28 -8.75
N TYR A 19 2.15 -1.43 -9.70
CA TYR A 19 2.46 -1.63 -11.11
C TYR A 19 3.14 -0.41 -11.73
N ALA A 20 2.69 0.79 -11.36
CA ALA A 20 3.34 2.03 -11.75
C ALA A 20 4.78 2.09 -11.21
N GLY A 21 5.01 1.70 -9.96
CA GLY A 21 6.35 1.58 -9.38
C GLY A 21 7.24 0.59 -10.13
N LEU A 22 6.72 -0.60 -10.46
CA LEU A 22 7.42 -1.58 -11.28
C LEU A 22 7.79 -1.02 -12.66
N ALA A 23 6.85 -0.34 -13.32
CA ALA A 23 7.08 0.28 -14.62
C ALA A 23 8.16 1.37 -14.54
N ILE A 24 8.09 2.25 -13.54
CA ILE A 24 9.10 3.29 -13.29
C ILE A 24 10.48 2.65 -13.09
N GLY A 25 10.57 1.63 -12.23
CA GLY A 25 11.83 0.92 -12.00
C GLY A 25 12.36 0.25 -13.27
N TYR A 26 11.47 -0.26 -14.14
CA TYR A 26 11.86 -0.92 -15.37
C TYR A 26 12.36 0.06 -16.44
N ILE A 27 11.76 1.25 -16.50
CA ILE A 27 12.17 2.31 -17.42
C ILE A 27 13.49 2.94 -16.94
N ALA A 28 13.62 3.21 -15.65
CA ALA A 28 14.76 3.92 -15.05
C ALA A 28 15.69 2.99 -14.24
N LYS A 29 16.08 1.84 -14.82
CA LYS A 29 16.90 0.83 -14.11
C LYS A 29 18.24 1.37 -13.62
N GLU A 30 18.84 2.26 -14.40
CA GLU A 30 20.14 2.88 -14.09
C GLU A 30 20.07 3.76 -12.84
N GLU A 31 18.92 4.41 -12.61
CA GLU A 31 18.67 5.32 -11.49
C GLU A 31 18.23 4.59 -10.20
N LEU A 32 17.89 3.30 -10.28
CA LEU A 32 17.39 2.56 -9.12
C LEU A 32 18.44 2.41 -8.01
N LYS A 33 19.70 2.16 -8.38
CA LYS A 33 20.80 2.00 -7.40
C LYS A 33 21.08 3.29 -6.61
N PRO A 34 21.36 4.44 -7.25
CA PRO A 34 21.53 5.70 -6.53
C PRO A 34 20.23 6.15 -5.85
N GLY A 35 19.08 5.90 -6.49
CA GLY A 35 17.74 6.27 -6.00
C GLY A 35 17.23 5.45 -4.80
N LYS A 36 17.84 4.30 -4.50
CA LYS A 36 17.37 3.33 -3.49
C LYS A 36 17.08 3.97 -2.13
N LYS A 37 18.00 4.81 -1.65
CA LYS A 37 17.87 5.48 -0.34
C LYS A 37 16.65 6.41 -0.30
N TYR A 38 16.40 7.15 -1.38
CA TYR A 38 15.25 8.04 -1.50
C TYR A 38 13.94 7.26 -1.62
N LEU A 39 13.93 6.15 -2.36
CA LEU A 39 12.76 5.26 -2.43
C LEU A 39 12.43 4.63 -1.08
N GLN A 40 13.44 4.28 -0.27
CA GLN A 40 13.25 3.82 1.11
C GLN A 40 12.64 4.92 1.99
N TYR A 41 13.17 6.15 1.92
CA TYR A 41 12.57 7.27 2.64
C TYR A 41 11.13 7.54 2.23
N LEU A 42 10.85 7.51 0.92
CA LEU A 42 9.49 7.69 0.43
C LEU A 42 8.56 6.58 0.95
N HIS A 43 9.00 5.33 0.91
CA HIS A 43 8.27 4.20 1.49
C HIS A 43 7.94 4.42 2.97
N ASP A 44 8.92 4.83 3.77
CA ASP A 44 8.75 4.98 5.21
C ASP A 44 7.88 6.20 5.55
N VAL A 45 8.03 7.33 4.84
CA VAL A 45 7.19 8.51 5.00
C VAL A 45 5.74 8.18 4.68
N VAL A 46 5.48 7.47 3.58
CA VAL A 46 4.11 7.10 3.20
C VAL A 46 3.50 6.13 4.21
N LEU A 47 4.27 5.18 4.74
CA LEU A 47 3.79 4.26 5.78
C LEU A 47 3.50 4.99 7.10
N THR A 48 4.36 5.91 7.53
CA THR A 48 4.11 6.74 8.70
C THR A 48 2.88 7.62 8.50
N PHE A 49 2.72 8.20 7.31
CA PHE A 49 1.54 8.97 6.95
C PHE A 49 0.28 8.10 7.01
N PHE A 50 0.32 6.88 6.48
CA PHE A 50 -0.78 5.92 6.56
C PHE A 50 -1.23 5.69 8.00
N ILE A 51 -0.27 5.42 8.90
CA ILE A 51 -0.55 5.22 10.32
C ILE A 51 -1.13 6.49 10.95
N GLY A 52 -0.59 7.65 10.61
CA GLY A 52 -1.11 8.94 11.07
C GLY A 52 -2.57 9.17 10.63
N VAL A 53 -2.90 8.84 9.37
CA VAL A 53 -4.27 8.89 8.86
C VAL A 53 -5.17 7.93 9.65
N MET A 54 -4.72 6.70 9.91
CA MET A 54 -5.48 5.74 10.74
C MET A 54 -5.77 6.31 12.13
N LEU A 55 -4.74 6.75 12.86
CA LEU A 55 -4.88 7.29 14.21
C LEU A 55 -5.82 8.50 14.25
N TYR A 56 -5.74 9.39 13.27
CA TYR A 56 -6.63 10.54 13.15
C TYR A 56 -8.11 10.13 13.03
N TYR A 57 -8.42 9.11 12.22
CA TYR A 57 -9.81 8.64 12.05
C TYR A 57 -10.30 7.74 13.20
N PHE A 58 -9.41 7.30 14.09
CA PHE A 58 -9.77 6.65 15.35
C PHE A 58 -9.85 7.65 16.53
N ASP A 59 -9.98 8.94 16.23
CA ASP A 59 -10.09 10.04 17.21
C ASP A 59 -8.92 10.11 18.22
N ILE A 60 -7.73 9.61 17.82
CA ILE A 60 -6.53 9.73 18.65
C ILE A 60 -6.02 11.17 18.61
N PRO A 61 -5.77 11.82 19.77
CA PRO A 61 -5.29 13.20 19.82
C PRO A 61 -4.08 13.45 18.92
N MET A 62 -4.05 14.60 18.24
CA MET A 62 -2.97 14.97 17.31
C MET A 62 -1.58 14.89 17.96
N LEU A 63 -1.46 15.32 19.22
CA LEU A 63 -0.20 15.22 19.98
C LEU A 63 0.27 13.77 20.13
N ILE A 64 -0.64 12.85 20.48
CA ILE A 64 -0.35 11.41 20.62
C ILE A 64 0.01 10.82 19.26
N THR A 65 -0.73 11.19 18.22
CA THR A 65 -0.44 10.76 16.84
C THR A 65 0.97 11.15 16.40
N VAL A 66 1.39 12.39 16.65
CA VAL A 66 2.76 12.84 16.35
C VAL A 66 3.80 12.11 17.21
N LEU A 67 3.52 11.94 18.50
CA LEU A 67 4.38 11.20 19.43
C LEU A 67 4.55 9.72 19.07
N LEU A 68 3.59 9.11 18.38
CA LEU A 68 3.68 7.73 17.88
C LEU A 68 4.31 7.66 16.48
N ALA A 69 3.96 8.59 15.58
CA ALA A 69 4.41 8.61 14.20
C ALA A 69 5.94 8.76 14.08
N VAL A 70 6.55 9.64 14.89
CA VAL A 70 8.00 9.90 14.85
C VAL A 70 8.82 8.68 15.28
N PRO A 71 8.56 8.03 16.42
CA PRO A 71 9.24 6.79 16.79
C PRO A 71 9.04 5.67 15.78
N ILE A 72 7.84 5.53 15.22
CA ILE A 72 7.57 4.51 14.19
C ILE A 72 8.45 4.76 12.96
N PHE A 73 8.53 6.01 12.48
CA PHE A 73 9.40 6.37 11.36
C PHE A 73 10.87 6.03 11.67
N VAL A 74 11.36 6.40 12.85
CA VAL A 74 12.74 6.09 13.28
C VAL A 74 12.97 4.58 13.37
N LEU A 75 12.03 3.83 13.94
CA LEU A 75 12.11 2.36 14.03
C LEU A 75 12.16 1.72 12.63
N LEU A 76 11.35 2.19 11.69
CA LEU A 76 11.37 1.70 10.31
C LEU A 76 12.74 1.91 9.65
N GLN A 77 13.41 3.05 9.91
CA GLN A 77 14.77 3.31 9.41
C GLN A 77 15.82 2.36 10.01
N LEU A 78 15.63 1.93 11.26
CA LEU A 78 16.56 1.02 11.94
C LEU A 78 16.42 -0.43 11.44
N VAL A 79 15.25 -0.83 10.93
CA VAL A 79 15.03 -2.17 10.37
C VAL A 79 15.55 -2.23 8.93
N LYS A 80 16.87 -2.44 8.82
CA LYS A 80 17.66 -2.35 7.57
C LYS A 80 17.26 -3.33 6.47
N ASP A 81 16.62 -4.46 6.79
CA ASP A 81 16.35 -5.53 5.82
C ASP A 81 14.97 -6.18 5.99
N ASN A 82 13.93 -5.47 5.53
CA ASN A 82 12.55 -5.80 5.83
C ASN A 82 11.80 -6.51 4.68
N ASN A 83 12.36 -7.60 4.17
CA ASN A 83 11.74 -8.34 3.05
C ASN A 83 10.38 -8.97 3.43
N THR A 84 10.21 -9.40 4.67
CA THR A 84 8.98 -10.05 5.13
C THR A 84 7.86 -9.06 5.47
N ILE A 85 8.20 -7.83 5.85
CA ILE A 85 7.22 -6.85 6.33
C ILE A 85 6.45 -6.19 5.18
N LYS A 86 7.07 -6.04 4.00
CA LYS A 86 6.47 -5.32 2.86
C LYS A 86 5.19 -5.95 2.30
N PRO A 87 5.12 -7.27 2.03
CA PRO A 87 3.88 -7.89 1.56
C PRO A 87 2.77 -7.83 2.61
N PHE A 88 3.11 -8.01 3.89
CA PHE A 88 2.15 -7.95 4.98
C PHE A 88 1.54 -6.56 5.14
N VAL A 89 2.34 -5.50 5.06
CA VAL A 89 1.86 -4.11 5.12
C VAL A 89 0.85 -3.84 4.01
N TYR A 90 1.10 -4.29 2.78
CA TYR A 90 0.18 -4.08 1.66
C TYR A 90 -1.17 -4.78 1.88
N ILE A 91 -1.16 -6.00 2.43
CA ILE A 91 -2.37 -6.73 2.84
C ILE A 91 -3.13 -5.95 3.92
N VAL A 92 -2.43 -5.48 4.96
CA VAL A 92 -3.04 -4.69 6.04
C VAL A 92 -3.66 -3.41 5.48
N MET A 93 -2.97 -2.68 4.62
CA MET A 93 -3.52 -1.46 4.00
C MET A 93 -4.75 -1.78 3.15
N GLY A 94 -4.75 -2.91 2.43
CA GLY A 94 -5.91 -3.36 1.67
C GLY A 94 -7.13 -3.72 2.55
N VAL A 95 -6.92 -4.39 3.68
CA VAL A 95 -7.98 -4.63 4.67
C VAL A 95 -8.49 -3.30 5.22
N MET A 96 -7.59 -2.37 5.53
CA MET A 96 -7.99 -1.03 6.00
C MET A 96 -8.75 -0.24 4.95
N LEU A 97 -8.43 -0.36 3.66
CA LEU A 97 -9.20 0.24 2.58
C LEU A 97 -10.64 -0.29 2.60
N PHE A 98 -10.81 -1.61 2.73
CA PHE A 98 -12.13 -2.21 2.84
C PHE A 98 -12.91 -1.69 4.06
N LEU A 99 -12.27 -1.65 5.23
CA LEU A 99 -12.91 -1.17 6.46
C LEU A 99 -13.24 0.33 6.41
N SER A 100 -12.35 1.14 5.84
CA SER A 100 -12.49 2.60 5.79
C SER A 100 -13.73 3.09 5.02
N GLU A 101 -14.26 2.30 4.09
CA GLU A 101 -15.51 2.60 3.38
C GLU A 101 -16.72 2.66 4.32
N THR A 102 -16.72 1.87 5.39
CA THR A 102 -17.81 1.85 6.37
C THR A 102 -17.75 3.00 7.37
N VAL A 103 -16.57 3.60 7.56
CA VAL A 103 -16.34 4.66 8.54
C VAL A 103 -16.60 6.04 7.94
N ALA A 104 -15.88 6.41 6.87
CA ALA A 104 -16.02 7.71 6.23
C ALA A 104 -15.48 7.71 4.80
N PHE A 105 -16.20 8.35 3.88
CA PHE A 105 -15.75 8.47 2.48
C PHE A 105 -14.37 9.12 2.33
N ARG A 106 -14.10 10.17 3.12
CA ARG A 106 -12.80 10.85 3.11
C ARG A 106 -11.67 9.92 3.60
N PHE A 107 -11.94 9.07 4.57
CA PHE A 107 -10.97 8.09 5.06
C PHE A 107 -10.65 7.05 4.00
N PHE A 108 -11.68 6.58 3.29
CA PHE A 108 -11.55 5.67 2.17
C PHE A 108 -10.66 6.23 1.05
N LEU A 109 -10.92 7.47 0.63
CA LEU A 109 -10.09 8.13 -0.39
C LEU A 109 -8.64 8.32 0.08
N MET A 110 -8.42 8.80 1.31
CA MET A 110 -7.07 9.01 1.84
C MET A 110 -6.30 7.69 1.95
N THR A 111 -6.97 6.62 2.37
CA THR A 111 -6.39 5.28 2.43
C THR A 111 -6.01 4.80 1.03
N GLY A 112 -6.88 4.98 0.03
CA GLY A 112 -6.59 4.58 -1.35
C GLY A 112 -5.41 5.33 -1.98
N ILE A 113 -5.35 6.66 -1.78
CA ILE A 113 -4.22 7.49 -2.23
C ILE A 113 -2.92 7.02 -1.56
N THR A 114 -2.97 6.71 -0.26
CA THR A 114 -1.80 6.27 0.48
C THR A 114 -1.30 4.90 0.01
N ILE A 115 -2.20 3.96 -0.30
CA ILE A 115 -1.85 2.66 -0.90
C ILE A 115 -1.18 2.85 -2.26
N PHE A 116 -1.73 3.73 -3.10
CA PHE A 116 -1.15 4.04 -4.40
C PHE A 116 0.27 4.59 -4.26
N LEU A 117 0.44 5.63 -3.43
CA LEU A 117 1.74 6.25 -3.17
C LEU A 117 2.73 5.29 -2.54
N TYR A 118 2.27 4.37 -1.69
CA TYR A 118 3.11 3.34 -1.08
C TYR A 118 3.52 2.28 -2.10
N GLY A 119 2.65 1.96 -3.05
CA GLY A 119 2.93 1.06 -4.17
C GLY A 119 4.10 1.48 -5.03
N LEU A 120 4.26 2.79 -5.26
CA LEU A 120 5.32 3.34 -6.12
C LEU A 120 6.74 2.93 -5.65
N PRO A 121 7.20 3.30 -4.44
CA PRO A 121 8.53 2.91 -3.98
C PRO A 121 8.63 1.40 -3.74
N VAL A 122 7.55 0.71 -3.34
CA VAL A 122 7.57 -0.75 -3.15
C VAL A 122 7.86 -1.46 -4.47
N GLY A 123 7.18 -1.09 -5.56
CA GLY A 123 7.39 -1.65 -6.89
C GLY A 123 8.80 -1.38 -7.41
N SER A 124 9.26 -0.13 -7.32
CA SER A 124 10.61 0.24 -7.75
C SER A 124 11.71 -0.50 -6.97
N LEU A 125 11.60 -0.55 -5.64
CA LEU A 125 12.55 -1.26 -4.78
C LEU A 125 12.50 -2.78 -4.98
N TYR A 126 11.33 -3.32 -5.31
CA TYR A 126 11.21 -4.74 -5.65
C TYR A 126 12.01 -5.06 -6.90
N LEU A 127 11.92 -4.22 -7.95
CA LEU A 127 12.69 -4.46 -9.17
C LEU A 127 14.20 -4.32 -8.95
N GLU A 128 14.65 -3.29 -8.22
CA GLU A 128 16.08 -3.09 -7.90
C GLU A 128 16.74 -4.34 -7.31
N ARG A 129 16.06 -4.99 -6.37
CA ARG A 129 16.54 -6.20 -5.69
C ARG A 129 16.61 -7.43 -6.60
N ASN A 130 15.68 -7.55 -7.54
CA ASN A 130 15.60 -8.68 -8.46
C ASN A 130 16.45 -8.48 -9.72
N ILE A 131 16.87 -7.26 -10.03
CA ILE A 131 17.91 -7.03 -11.06
C ILE A 131 19.26 -7.56 -10.57
N GLU A 132 19.55 -7.49 -9.26
CA GLU A 132 20.82 -7.94 -8.68
C GLU A 132 20.90 -9.45 -8.40
N LYS A 133 19.76 -10.11 -8.10
CA LYS A 133 19.69 -11.56 -7.83
C LYS A 133 19.04 -12.26 -9.03
N LYS A 134 19.75 -13.21 -9.66
CA LYS A 134 19.36 -14.05 -10.82
C LYS A 134 17.86 -13.98 -11.23
N PRO A 135 17.56 -13.83 -12.54
CA PRO A 135 16.24 -13.47 -13.10
C PRO A 135 15.11 -14.51 -12.94
N SER A 136 15.29 -15.57 -12.15
CA SER A 136 14.31 -16.66 -12.03
C SER A 136 13.22 -16.40 -10.98
N LEU A 137 13.26 -15.28 -10.25
CA LEU A 137 12.16 -14.89 -9.36
C LEU A 137 11.13 -14.07 -10.13
N ASN A 138 10.03 -14.75 -10.41
CA ASN A 138 8.83 -14.31 -11.06
C ASN A 138 8.32 -12.99 -10.47
N ILE A 139 8.54 -11.88 -11.19
CA ILE A 139 7.85 -10.59 -10.96
C ILE A 139 6.33 -10.82 -10.90
N THR A 140 5.86 -11.87 -11.56
CA THR A 140 4.49 -12.36 -11.49
C THR A 140 4.06 -12.78 -10.09
N ASP A 141 4.90 -13.30 -9.21
CA ASP A 141 4.45 -13.84 -7.91
C ASP A 141 3.98 -12.75 -6.95
N VAL A 142 4.68 -11.61 -6.91
CA VAL A 142 4.27 -10.46 -6.10
C VAL A 142 3.05 -9.79 -6.74
N ALA A 143 3.07 -9.56 -8.05
CA ALA A 143 1.88 -9.04 -8.75
C ALA A 143 0.65 -9.96 -8.56
N LEU A 144 0.85 -11.28 -8.56
CA LEU A 144 -0.18 -12.30 -8.38
C LEU A 144 -0.72 -12.29 -6.95
N LEU A 145 0.13 -12.22 -5.92
CA LEU A 145 -0.32 -12.11 -4.53
C LEU A 145 -1.21 -10.87 -4.32
N HIS A 146 -0.82 -9.73 -4.91
CA HIS A 146 -1.58 -8.49 -4.81
C HIS A 146 -2.88 -8.56 -5.64
N SER A 147 -2.84 -9.19 -6.80
CA SER A 147 -4.02 -9.44 -7.63
C SER A 147 -5.01 -10.37 -6.95
N ILE A 148 -4.54 -11.43 -6.29
CA ILE A 148 -5.36 -12.34 -5.49
C ILE A 148 -6.04 -11.56 -4.37
N PHE A 149 -5.31 -10.70 -3.65
CA PHE A 149 -5.91 -9.89 -2.60
C PHE A 149 -6.99 -8.94 -3.13
N LEU A 150 -6.76 -8.32 -4.29
CA LEU A 150 -7.76 -7.48 -4.97
C LEU A 150 -9.00 -8.30 -5.36
N VAL A 151 -8.81 -9.50 -5.91
CA VAL A 151 -9.93 -10.40 -6.27
C VAL A 151 -10.72 -10.81 -5.03
N VAL A 152 -10.04 -11.21 -3.95
CA VAL A 152 -10.69 -11.62 -2.69
C VAL A 152 -11.51 -10.48 -2.11
N THR A 153 -10.96 -9.26 -2.03
CA THR A 153 -11.68 -8.10 -1.49
C THR A 153 -12.87 -7.70 -2.36
N VAL A 154 -12.75 -7.79 -3.69
CA VAL A 154 -13.88 -7.59 -4.62
C VAL A 154 -14.98 -8.63 -4.40
N MET A 155 -14.63 -9.90 -4.24
CA MET A 155 -15.58 -10.99 -4.00
C MET A 155 -16.31 -10.84 -2.66
N VAL A 156 -15.59 -10.51 -1.58
CA VAL A 156 -16.19 -10.29 -0.26
C VAL A 156 -17.20 -9.15 -0.30
N LYS A 157 -16.87 -8.03 -0.96
CA LYS A 157 -17.83 -6.91 -1.08
C LYS A 157 -19.05 -7.30 -1.91
N PHE A 158 -18.84 -7.99 -3.03
CA PHE A 158 -19.94 -8.45 -3.89
C PHE A 158 -20.90 -9.36 -3.11
N TRP A 159 -20.38 -10.31 -2.33
CA TRP A 159 -21.20 -11.21 -1.53
C TRP A 159 -21.96 -10.50 -0.41
N GLY A 160 -21.32 -9.53 0.27
CA GLY A 160 -21.99 -8.72 1.28
C GLY A 160 -23.16 -7.91 0.72
N VAL A 161 -23.04 -7.39 -0.51
CA VAL A 161 -24.14 -6.74 -1.21
C VAL A 161 -25.28 -7.72 -1.48
N VAL A 162 -24.99 -8.90 -2.02
CA VAL A 162 -26.01 -9.94 -2.31
C VAL A 162 -26.82 -10.30 -1.07
N LEU A 163 -26.16 -10.54 0.07
CA LEU A 163 -26.82 -10.88 1.34
C LEU A 163 -27.71 -9.75 1.90
N THR A 164 -27.45 -8.50 1.54
CA THR A 164 -28.28 -7.37 2.00
C THR A 164 -29.60 -7.26 1.23
N PHE A 165 -29.69 -7.89 0.06
CA PHE A 165 -30.86 -7.85 -0.83
C PHE A 165 -31.70 -9.14 -0.84
N THR A 166 -31.30 -10.18 -0.11
CA THR A 166 -32.02 -11.45 0.09
C THR A 166 -32.61 -11.53 1.49
#